data_AF-A0A212R9J0-F1
#
_entry.id   AF-A0A212R9J0-F1
#
_cell.length_a   1.000
_cell.length_b   1.000
_cell.length_c   1.000
_cell.angle_alpha   90.00
_cell.angle_beta   90.00
_cell.angle_gamma   90.00
#
_symmetry.space_group_name_H-M   'P 1'
#
loop_
_entity.id
_entity.type
_entity.pdbx_description
1 polymer ?
#
loop_
_entity_poly.entity_id
_entity_poly.type
_entity_poly.pdbx_seq_one_letter_code
_entity_poly.pdbx_strand_id
1 'polypeptide(L)'
;MDCSRRHILQGIMLGGAGLGAICFSQSRTVLQTTGAETSPPASPLQAPQRQSLALARFAPALVDPDAAQGPLIVNAVAEKVAHDGYVRQGQPGDAVFHDPARGRPILPWAPLFPRNPDILQLPARINRQIGCDRLLVMNESSALQPFYGNKARKYEFLLPNLHWSGVRRVATVGAVSSNHALHFALANRLADLTGTGQPLNSDLDLLLFEAPGMPNDDQRLGLLRLLSQRVVLASNTFGLAGEAACEMAKQKLTPQAEALVPPGGSNALSVLGHMNAIADFALLLEASKAWDAPPDMIFVAMGSGSTVLGLLLGVYLLGWPTQIVGVADQDRSYLSRFVANQQPSIPFVEGNVTRLAGRAVAWLNALGFPGVPASAERLLRREAFLPDSQHWSPGYGLISAEDAAWRDQLAGEGLKLDPVFTLKAWRSLAAFGKSGALRDKRVLFWNTYHSYDYAAHARSLLSASAASHAL
;
A
#
# COMPACT_ATOMS: atom_id res chain seq x y z
N MET A 1 -47.49 -21.14 -5.60
CA MET A 1 -46.75 -22.40 -5.82
C MET A 1 -45.29 -22.11 -5.57
N ASP A 2 -44.96 -22.21 -4.29
CA ASP A 2 -43.64 -22.03 -3.70
C ASP A 2 -42.94 -23.39 -3.68
N CYS A 3 -41.90 -23.57 -4.50
CA CYS A 3 -40.84 -24.57 -4.36
C CYS A 3 -39.94 -24.45 -5.60
N SER A 4 -38.65 -24.21 -5.53
CA SER A 4 -37.76 -23.94 -4.41
C SER A 4 -36.43 -23.52 -5.01
N ARG A 5 -36.07 -22.24 -4.84
CA ARG A 5 -34.71 -21.70 -5.10
C ARG A 5 -33.64 -22.41 -4.25
N ARG A 6 -34.02 -23.26 -3.28
CA ARG A 6 -33.08 -24.04 -2.45
C ARG A 6 -32.44 -25.21 -3.21
N HIS A 7 -33.07 -25.77 -4.25
CA HIS A 7 -32.46 -26.90 -4.97
C HIS A 7 -31.34 -26.48 -5.94
N ILE A 8 -31.40 -25.27 -6.49
CA ILE A 8 -30.29 -24.73 -7.32
C ILE A 8 -29.08 -24.38 -6.45
N LEU A 9 -29.30 -23.83 -5.26
CA LEU A 9 -28.23 -23.56 -4.28
C LEU A 9 -27.65 -24.84 -3.66
N GLN A 10 -28.48 -25.87 -3.41
CA GLN A 10 -27.99 -27.17 -2.94
C GLN A 10 -27.26 -27.97 -4.03
N GLY A 11 -27.65 -27.84 -5.31
CA GLY A 11 -26.92 -28.43 -6.43
C GLY A 11 -25.51 -27.85 -6.60
N ILE A 12 -25.32 -26.55 -6.34
CA ILE A 12 -24.00 -25.89 -6.37
C ILE A 12 -23.16 -26.25 -5.12
N MET A 13 -23.78 -26.41 -3.95
CA MET A 13 -23.08 -26.81 -2.72
C MET A 13 -22.66 -28.30 -2.71
N LEU A 14 -23.50 -29.21 -3.23
CA LEU A 14 -23.19 -30.65 -3.27
C LEU A 14 -22.39 -31.06 -4.52
N GLY A 15 -22.61 -30.40 -5.66
CA GLY A 15 -21.73 -30.55 -6.84
C GLY A 15 -20.33 -29.98 -6.61
N GLY A 16 -20.21 -28.95 -5.75
CA GLY A 16 -18.93 -28.37 -5.35
C GLY A 16 -18.12 -29.22 -4.36
N ALA A 17 -18.78 -30.03 -3.52
CA ALA A 17 -18.09 -30.90 -2.57
C ALA A 17 -17.48 -32.15 -3.24
N GLY A 18 -18.16 -32.70 -4.27
CA GLY A 18 -17.66 -33.86 -5.03
C GLY A 18 -16.59 -33.51 -6.08
N LEU A 19 -16.71 -32.36 -6.76
CA LEU A 19 -15.69 -31.87 -7.70
C LEU A 19 -14.52 -31.17 -6.97
N GLY A 20 -14.74 -30.66 -5.76
CA GLY A 20 -13.70 -30.04 -4.93
C GLY A 20 -12.62 -31.02 -4.46
N ALA A 21 -12.96 -32.30 -4.28
CA ALA A 21 -12.00 -33.32 -3.84
C ALA A 21 -11.20 -33.95 -4.99
N ILE A 22 -11.70 -33.90 -6.24
CA ILE A 22 -11.10 -34.60 -7.38
C ILE A 22 -10.45 -33.62 -8.40
N CYS A 23 -10.79 -32.33 -8.39
CA CYS A 23 -10.19 -31.32 -9.29
C CYS A 23 -9.18 -30.34 -8.64
N PHE A 24 -8.85 -30.45 -7.35
CA PHE A 24 -7.89 -29.54 -6.68
C PHE A 24 -6.58 -30.18 -6.21
N SER A 25 -6.22 -31.36 -6.75
CA SER A 25 -4.92 -31.99 -6.45
C SER A 25 -3.76 -31.50 -7.31
N GLN A 26 -3.99 -30.62 -8.30
CA GLN A 26 -2.93 -30.11 -9.15
C GLN A 26 -2.47 -28.71 -8.72
N SER A 27 -1.23 -28.69 -8.24
CA SER A 27 -0.32 -27.53 -8.14
C SER A 27 -0.37 -26.67 -6.88
N ARG A 28 -0.45 -27.31 -5.71
CA ARG A 28 -0.14 -26.67 -4.43
C ARG A 28 1.28 -27.01 -4.00
N THR A 29 2.19 -26.06 -4.10
CA THR A 29 3.52 -26.19 -3.48
C THR A 29 3.50 -25.44 -2.16
N VAL A 30 3.33 -26.17 -1.05
CA VAL A 30 3.58 -25.63 0.29
C VAL A 30 5.07 -25.74 0.56
N LEU A 31 5.74 -24.60 0.63
CA LEU A 31 7.14 -24.55 0.99
C LEU A 31 7.23 -24.25 2.48
N GLN A 32 7.47 -25.30 3.29
CA GLN A 32 7.91 -25.10 4.66
C GLN A 32 9.34 -24.54 4.64
N THR A 33 9.56 -23.47 5.39
CA THR A 33 10.84 -22.77 5.42
C THR A 33 11.65 -23.32 6.60
N THR A 34 12.54 -24.28 6.31
CA THR A 34 13.52 -24.77 7.28
C THR A 34 14.56 -23.67 7.48
N GLY A 35 14.54 -22.99 8.63
CA GLY A 35 15.47 -21.91 8.95
C GLY A 35 14.95 -20.49 8.72
N ALA A 36 13.63 -20.26 8.76
CA ALA A 36 13.13 -18.90 8.94
C ALA A 36 13.74 -18.31 10.22
N GLU A 37 14.49 -17.21 10.12
CA GLU A 37 15.01 -16.51 11.29
C GLU A 37 13.82 -15.84 11.99
N THR A 38 13.27 -16.51 13.00
CA THR A 38 12.16 -16.02 13.84
C THR A 38 12.62 -15.05 14.94
N SER A 39 13.93 -14.96 15.17
CA SER A 39 14.55 -14.02 16.10
C SER A 39 14.63 -12.59 15.50
N PRO A 40 14.39 -11.52 16.28
CA PRO A 40 14.55 -10.16 15.81
C PRO A 40 16.02 -9.86 15.45
N PRO A 41 16.29 -9.02 14.43
CA PRO A 41 17.65 -8.65 14.03
C PRO A 41 18.41 -7.92 15.17
N ALA A 42 19.74 -8.03 15.17
CA ALA A 42 20.60 -7.46 16.22
C ALA A 42 20.58 -5.91 16.25
N SER A 43 20.14 -5.26 15.17
CA SER A 43 19.95 -3.81 15.11
C SER A 43 18.85 -3.47 14.10
N PRO A 44 17.61 -3.20 14.54
CA PRO A 44 16.56 -2.68 13.66
C PRO A 44 16.98 -1.32 13.10
N LEU A 45 16.40 -0.95 11.95
CA LEU A 45 16.63 0.38 11.38
C LEU A 45 16.15 1.42 12.39
N GLN A 46 17.07 2.22 12.93
CA GLN A 46 16.74 3.24 13.92
C GLN A 46 15.69 4.19 13.34
N ALA A 47 14.56 4.28 14.03
CA ALA A 47 13.50 5.19 13.63
C ALA A 47 14.00 6.65 13.70
N PRO A 48 13.55 7.53 12.79
CA PRO A 48 13.86 8.95 12.87
C PRO A 48 13.07 9.56 14.05
N GLN A 49 13.67 9.55 15.25
CA GLN A 49 13.03 9.96 16.51
C GLN A 49 12.49 11.41 16.51
N ARG A 50 12.94 12.25 15.57
CA ARG A 50 12.53 13.67 15.44
C ARG A 50 11.54 13.94 14.31
N GLN A 51 11.12 12.93 13.56
CA GLN A 51 10.17 13.10 12.48
C GLN A 51 8.75 13.27 13.04
N SER A 52 8.08 14.35 12.65
CA SER A 52 6.71 14.64 13.06
C SER A 52 5.69 14.21 12.00
N LEU A 53 4.45 14.06 12.42
CA LEU A 53 3.32 13.84 11.53
C LEU A 53 2.97 15.17 10.82
N ALA A 54 3.19 15.28 9.52
CA ALA A 54 2.92 16.51 8.77
C ALA A 54 1.44 16.90 8.76
N LEU A 55 0.52 15.93 8.85
CA LEU A 55 -0.91 16.21 9.03
C LEU A 55 -1.19 17.12 10.23
N ALA A 56 -0.39 17.05 11.29
CA ALA A 56 -0.54 17.89 12.46
C ALA A 56 -0.44 19.39 12.15
N ARG A 57 0.24 19.78 11.06
CA ARG A 57 0.30 21.19 10.65
C ARG A 57 -1.06 21.72 10.20
N PHE A 58 -1.87 20.86 9.57
CA PHE A 58 -3.17 21.22 9.00
C PHE A 58 -4.34 20.80 9.89
N ALA A 59 -4.12 19.84 10.77
CA ALA A 59 -5.07 19.37 11.77
C ALA A 59 -4.37 19.14 13.12
N PRO A 60 -4.06 20.21 13.89
CA PRO A 60 -3.30 20.10 15.15
C PRO A 60 -3.95 19.19 16.20
N ALA A 61 -5.29 19.10 16.21
CA ALA A 61 -6.06 18.24 17.09
C ALA A 61 -5.67 16.74 16.98
N LEU A 62 -5.05 16.33 15.87
CA LEU A 62 -4.59 14.95 15.67
C LEU A 62 -3.39 14.58 16.55
N VAL A 63 -2.64 15.53 17.10
CA VAL A 63 -1.48 15.25 17.97
C VAL A 63 -1.57 15.94 19.32
N ASP A 64 -2.54 16.83 19.49
CA ASP A 64 -2.83 17.50 20.76
C ASP A 64 -3.60 16.53 21.69
N PRO A 65 -3.02 16.11 22.84
CA PRO A 65 -3.67 15.20 23.76
C PRO A 65 -4.93 15.81 24.41
N ASP A 66 -5.02 17.15 24.50
CA ASP A 66 -6.09 17.87 25.16
C ASP A 66 -7.24 18.26 24.21
N ALA A 67 -7.10 17.97 22.91
CA ALA A 67 -8.13 18.29 21.94
C ALA A 67 -9.43 17.49 22.18
N ALA A 68 -10.56 18.19 22.11
CA ALA A 68 -11.89 17.65 22.42
C ALA A 68 -12.49 16.74 21.34
N GLN A 69 -11.95 16.72 20.12
CA GLN A 69 -12.51 15.98 18.98
C GLN A 69 -11.43 15.32 18.12
N GLY A 70 -11.83 14.28 17.39
CA GLY A 70 -10.98 13.52 16.48
C GLY A 70 -10.09 12.49 17.18
N PRO A 71 -9.44 11.61 16.41
CA PRO A 71 -8.49 10.66 16.98
C PRO A 71 -7.20 11.36 17.39
N LEU A 72 -6.58 10.91 18.47
CA LEU A 72 -5.21 11.22 18.82
C LEU A 72 -4.28 10.24 18.10
N ILE A 73 -3.41 10.74 17.23
CA ILE A 73 -2.37 9.99 16.55
C ILE A 73 -1.08 10.08 17.38
N VAL A 74 -0.73 8.97 18.02
CA VAL A 74 0.41 8.86 18.93
C VAL A 74 1.65 8.46 18.14
N ASN A 75 2.76 9.18 18.33
CA ASN A 75 4.06 8.74 17.83
C ASN A 75 4.63 7.68 18.78
N ALA A 76 4.42 6.41 18.43
CA ALA A 76 4.82 5.26 19.25
C ALA A 76 6.33 5.21 19.53
N VAL A 77 7.15 5.77 18.62
CA VAL A 77 8.62 5.84 18.76
C VAL A 77 9.04 6.92 19.77
N ALA A 78 8.40 8.09 19.70
CA ALA A 78 8.78 9.23 20.54
C ALA A 78 8.29 9.06 21.99
N GLU A 79 7.07 8.56 22.15
CA GLU A 79 6.42 8.49 23.46
C GLU A 79 6.76 7.21 24.24
N LYS A 80 7.39 6.20 23.60
CA LYS A 80 7.73 4.89 24.22
C LYS A 80 6.55 4.28 24.99
N VAL A 81 5.33 4.49 24.51
CA VAL A 81 4.11 4.24 25.28
C VAL A 81 3.94 2.75 25.52
N ALA A 82 3.82 2.38 26.80
CA ALA A 82 3.28 1.07 27.16
C ALA A 82 1.79 1.06 26.81
N HIS A 83 1.42 0.22 25.86
CA HIS A 83 0.05 -0.02 25.41
C HIS A 83 -0.81 -0.90 26.35
N ASP A 84 -0.34 -1.17 27.57
CA ASP A 84 -1.11 -1.89 28.57
C ASP A 84 -2.25 -1.01 29.08
N GLY A 85 -3.48 -1.53 29.03
CA GLY A 85 -4.68 -0.83 29.52
C GLY A 85 -5.52 -0.12 28.45
N TYR A 86 -5.09 -0.08 27.18
CA TYR A 86 -5.94 0.38 26.09
C TYR A 86 -6.96 -0.68 25.68
N VAL A 87 -8.20 -0.23 25.41
CA VAL A 87 -9.26 -1.08 24.86
C VAL A 87 -9.21 -0.99 23.34
N ARG A 88 -8.98 -2.13 22.68
CA ARG A 88 -9.00 -2.24 21.21
C ARG A 88 -10.43 -2.42 20.70
N GLN A 89 -10.83 -1.58 19.75
CA GLN A 89 -12.06 -1.73 18.97
C GLN A 89 -11.73 -1.97 17.49
N GLY A 90 -12.42 -2.93 16.87
CA GLY A 90 -12.18 -3.31 15.46
C GLY A 90 -11.17 -4.46 15.29
N GLN A 91 -10.77 -4.68 14.05
CA GLN A 91 -9.88 -5.78 13.67
C GLN A 91 -8.41 -5.30 13.66
N PRO A 92 -7.44 -6.15 14.02
CA PRO A 92 -6.04 -5.78 13.89
C PRO A 92 -5.69 -5.33 12.47
N GLY A 93 -4.99 -4.19 12.37
CA GLY A 93 -4.59 -3.56 11.11
C GLY A 93 -5.44 -2.36 10.68
N ASP A 94 -6.65 -2.20 11.22
CA ASP A 94 -7.43 -0.95 11.19
C ASP A 94 -8.14 -0.69 12.52
N ALA A 95 -7.60 -1.25 13.61
CA ALA A 95 -8.13 -1.12 14.95
C ALA A 95 -7.99 0.31 15.47
N VAL A 96 -8.85 0.63 16.42
CA VAL A 96 -8.88 1.90 17.13
C VAL A 96 -8.68 1.59 18.60
N PHE A 97 -7.81 2.35 19.27
CA PHE A 97 -7.51 2.14 20.68
C PHE A 97 -8.19 3.20 21.52
N HIS A 98 -8.63 2.85 22.72
CA HIS A 98 -9.26 3.77 23.65
C HIS A 98 -8.57 3.68 24.99
N ASP A 99 -8.11 4.82 25.50
CA ASP A 99 -7.71 4.96 26.89
C ASP A 99 -8.94 5.37 27.70
N PRO A 100 -9.38 4.57 28.70
CA PRO A 100 -10.47 4.93 29.59
C PRO A 100 -10.33 6.31 30.25
N ALA A 101 -9.10 6.81 30.41
CA ALA A 101 -8.82 8.12 30.99
C ALA A 101 -8.93 9.28 30.00
N ARG A 102 -8.68 9.07 28.70
CA ARG A 102 -8.61 10.15 27.67
C ARG A 102 -9.91 10.36 26.89
N GLY A 103 -10.82 9.38 26.90
CA GLY A 103 -12.16 9.52 26.33
C GLY A 103 -12.23 9.72 24.80
N ARG A 104 -11.12 9.58 24.07
CA ARG A 104 -11.07 9.73 22.60
C ARG A 104 -10.34 8.58 21.90
N PRO A 105 -10.62 8.34 20.61
CA PRO A 105 -9.92 7.33 19.83
C PRO A 105 -8.42 7.61 19.72
N ILE A 106 -7.61 6.56 19.69
CA ILE A 106 -6.15 6.62 19.57
C ILE A 106 -5.70 5.73 18.42
N LEU A 107 -4.81 6.29 17.60
CA LEU A 107 -4.20 5.61 16.47
C LEU A 107 -2.68 5.63 16.64
N PRO A 108 -2.00 4.47 16.69
CA PRO A 108 -0.55 4.45 16.73
C PRO A 108 0.04 4.77 15.35
N TRP A 109 1.10 5.57 15.36
CA TRP A 109 1.91 5.90 14.19
C TRP A 109 3.39 5.82 14.56
N ALA A 110 4.22 5.35 13.64
CA ALA A 110 5.67 5.30 13.81
C ALA A 110 6.35 5.80 12.52
N PRO A 111 7.30 6.75 12.60
CA PRO A 111 8.11 7.14 11.45
C PRO A 111 9.09 6.00 11.13
N LEU A 112 8.80 5.20 10.10
CA LEU A 112 9.61 3.99 9.82
C LEU A 112 10.82 4.26 8.94
N PHE A 113 10.87 5.42 8.30
CA PHE A 113 11.96 5.82 7.42
C PHE A 113 12.12 7.34 7.44
N PRO A 114 13.35 7.86 7.24
CA PRO A 114 13.57 9.29 7.13
C PRO A 114 12.84 9.83 5.90
N ARG A 115 11.94 10.79 6.11
CA ARG A 115 11.32 11.54 5.03
C ARG A 115 12.32 12.52 4.45
N ASN A 116 12.95 12.11 3.35
CA ASN A 116 13.67 13.01 2.46
C ASN A 116 12.93 13.07 1.10
N PRO A 117 11.68 13.55 1.06
CA PRO A 117 11.00 13.74 -0.20
C PRO A 117 11.76 14.77 -1.04
N ASP A 118 12.09 14.40 -2.26
CA ASP A 118 12.74 15.28 -3.23
C ASP A 118 11.77 15.63 -4.35
N ILE A 119 11.72 16.93 -4.68
CA ILE A 119 11.03 17.43 -5.85
C ILE A 119 12.05 17.48 -6.98
N LEU A 120 11.99 16.48 -7.84
CA LEU A 120 12.83 16.43 -9.02
C LEU A 120 12.23 17.31 -10.12
N GLN A 121 13.05 18.24 -10.61
CA GLN A 121 12.78 18.99 -11.84
C GLN A 121 13.44 18.27 -13.00
N LEU A 122 12.63 17.80 -13.95
CA LEU A 122 13.15 17.15 -15.13
C LEU A 122 13.64 18.20 -16.15
N PRO A 123 14.61 17.85 -17.02
CA PRO A 123 15.11 18.79 -18.01
C PRO A 123 14.01 19.27 -18.96
N ALA A 124 14.10 20.51 -19.43
CA ALA A 124 13.11 21.12 -20.33
C ALA A 124 12.82 20.31 -21.61
N ARG A 125 13.77 19.47 -22.07
CA ARG A 125 13.55 18.54 -23.19
C ARG A 125 12.45 17.51 -22.89
N ILE A 126 12.40 16.98 -21.66
CA ILE A 126 11.39 16.02 -21.22
C ILE A 126 10.04 16.73 -21.13
N ASN A 127 9.99 17.91 -20.53
CA ASN A 127 8.78 18.72 -20.41
C ASN A 127 8.18 19.03 -21.79
N ARG A 128 9.00 19.42 -22.78
CA ARG A 128 8.56 19.63 -24.17
C ARG A 128 8.06 18.35 -24.85
N GLN A 129 8.73 17.22 -24.63
CA GLN A 129 8.33 15.93 -25.19
C GLN A 129 6.99 15.43 -24.61
N ILE A 130 6.74 15.70 -23.32
CA ILE A 130 5.45 15.46 -22.68
C ILE A 130 4.41 16.49 -23.14
N GLY A 131 4.79 17.72 -23.45
CA GLY A 131 3.85 18.80 -23.72
C GLY A 131 3.29 19.42 -22.43
N CYS A 132 4.11 19.51 -21.39
CA CYS A 132 3.78 20.13 -20.11
C CYS A 132 4.96 20.98 -19.61
N ASP A 133 4.81 22.30 -19.61
CA ASP A 133 5.90 23.22 -19.23
C ASP A 133 6.18 23.19 -17.72
N ARG A 134 5.16 22.95 -16.90
CA ARG A 134 5.20 22.94 -15.44
C ARG A 134 5.03 21.52 -14.91
N LEU A 135 6.03 20.68 -15.16
CA LEU A 135 6.10 19.30 -14.65
C LEU A 135 7.10 19.20 -13.50
N LEU A 136 6.64 18.71 -12.36
CA LEU A 136 7.48 18.31 -11.23
C LEU A 136 7.31 16.81 -10.95
N VAL A 137 8.31 16.19 -10.34
CA VAL A 137 8.23 14.82 -9.87
C VAL A 137 8.42 14.76 -8.37
N MET A 138 7.42 14.25 -7.66
CA MET A 138 7.58 13.83 -6.27
C MET A 138 8.22 12.44 -6.27
N ASN A 139 9.50 12.36 -5.91
CA ASN A 139 10.25 11.10 -6.02
C ASN A 139 10.29 10.34 -4.70
N GLU A 140 9.36 9.40 -4.50
CA GLU A 140 9.32 8.55 -3.30
C GLU A 140 10.14 7.28 -3.45
N SER A 141 11.39 7.41 -3.88
CA SER A 141 12.33 6.31 -4.02
C SER A 141 13.49 6.43 -3.04
N SER A 142 14.12 5.30 -2.74
CA SER A 142 15.39 5.26 -2.01
C SER A 142 16.19 4.08 -2.53
N ALA A 143 17.49 4.31 -2.76
CA ALA A 143 18.45 3.25 -3.04
C ALA A 143 19.17 2.76 -1.77
N LEU A 144 18.93 3.40 -0.61
CA LEU A 144 19.66 3.16 0.64
C LEU A 144 18.82 2.40 1.66
N GLN A 145 17.51 2.62 1.68
CA GLN A 145 16.60 1.99 2.64
C GLN A 145 16.01 0.71 2.03
N PRO A 146 15.97 -0.43 2.74
CA PRO A 146 15.46 -1.69 2.17
C PRO A 146 13.94 -1.78 2.13
N PHE A 147 13.22 -0.86 2.77
CA PHE A 147 11.81 -0.62 2.52
C PHE A 147 11.58 0.89 2.50
N TYR A 148 10.93 1.37 1.44
CA TYR A 148 10.60 2.79 1.26
C TYR A 148 9.36 2.94 0.37
N GLY A 149 9.15 4.15 -0.13
CA GLY A 149 8.13 4.49 -1.12
C GLY A 149 6.72 4.34 -0.58
N ASN A 150 5.77 4.14 -1.50
CA ASN A 150 4.35 4.17 -1.13
C ASN A 150 3.95 3.10 -0.13
N LYS A 151 4.64 1.95 -0.06
CA LYS A 151 4.30 0.89 0.91
C LYS A 151 4.74 1.27 2.31
N ALA A 152 5.94 1.82 2.46
CA ALA A 152 6.46 2.22 3.75
C ALA A 152 5.55 3.26 4.43
N ARG A 153 4.97 4.21 3.67
CA ARG A 153 3.98 5.17 4.20
C ARG A 153 2.74 4.52 4.81
N LYS A 154 2.27 3.41 4.24
CA LYS A 154 1.13 2.67 4.81
C LYS A 154 1.55 1.99 6.12
N TYR A 155 2.77 1.45 6.12
CA TYR A 155 3.31 0.71 7.25
C TYR A 155 3.58 1.58 8.47
N GLU A 156 3.84 2.88 8.28
CA GLU A 156 3.90 3.85 9.39
C GLU A 156 2.65 3.86 10.28
N PHE A 157 1.48 3.43 9.77
CA PHE A 157 0.26 3.26 10.57
C PHE A 157 -0.08 1.79 10.78
N LEU A 158 0.05 0.98 9.72
CA LEU A 158 -0.37 -0.42 9.75
C LEU A 158 0.46 -1.27 10.72
N LEU A 159 1.79 -1.15 10.72
CA LEU A 159 2.64 -1.98 11.58
C LEU A 159 2.49 -1.63 13.07
N PRO A 160 2.51 -0.34 13.48
CA PRO A 160 2.21 0.02 14.87
C PRO A 160 0.83 -0.46 15.30
N ASN A 161 -0.18 -0.40 14.43
CA ASN A 161 -1.51 -0.90 14.76
C ASN A 161 -1.55 -2.41 15.01
N LEU A 162 -0.85 -3.19 14.19
CA LEU A 162 -0.72 -4.64 14.37
C LEU A 162 0.06 -4.97 15.65
N HIS A 163 1.16 -4.25 15.91
CA HIS A 163 1.97 -4.41 17.11
C HIS A 163 1.16 -4.08 18.36
N TRP A 164 0.47 -2.94 18.39
CA TRP A 164 -0.40 -2.54 19.50
C TRP A 164 -1.59 -3.50 19.68
N SER A 165 -2.00 -4.18 18.62
CA SER A 165 -3.04 -5.21 18.70
C SER A 165 -2.55 -6.54 19.26
N GLY A 166 -1.26 -6.68 19.57
CA GLY A 166 -0.65 -7.90 20.10
C GLY A 166 -0.53 -9.03 19.07
N VAL A 167 -0.50 -8.71 17.77
CA VAL A 167 -0.46 -9.72 16.71
C VAL A 167 0.86 -10.47 16.72
N ARG A 168 0.80 -11.78 16.89
CA ARG A 168 1.97 -12.69 16.85
C ARG A 168 2.06 -13.50 15.57
N ARG A 169 0.96 -13.65 14.84
CA ARG A 169 0.94 -14.32 13.54
C ARG A 169 0.04 -13.58 12.56
N VAL A 170 0.59 -13.22 11.40
CA VAL A 170 -0.06 -12.42 10.38
C VAL A 170 0.04 -13.12 9.02
N ALA A 171 -0.99 -12.96 8.20
CA ALA A 171 -0.96 -13.42 6.82
C ALA A 171 -1.10 -12.25 5.85
N THR A 172 -0.50 -12.37 4.67
CA THR A 172 -0.77 -11.48 3.54
C THR A 172 -0.73 -12.22 2.21
N VAL A 173 -1.29 -11.61 1.18
CA VAL A 173 -1.33 -12.13 -0.19
C VAL A 173 -0.69 -11.16 -1.19
N GLY A 174 -0.07 -11.70 -2.23
CA GLY A 174 0.53 -10.89 -3.31
C GLY A 174 1.11 -11.73 -4.43
N ALA A 175 1.57 -11.08 -5.51
CA ALA A 175 2.41 -11.77 -6.50
C ALA A 175 3.79 -12.05 -5.88
N VAL A 176 4.51 -13.05 -6.38
CA VAL A 176 5.93 -13.26 -6.02
C VAL A 176 6.75 -11.98 -6.27
N SER A 177 6.48 -11.28 -7.37
CA SER A 177 7.11 -10.01 -7.74
C SER A 177 6.59 -8.78 -6.99
N SER A 178 5.71 -8.95 -6.00
CA SER A 178 5.04 -7.83 -5.33
C SER A 178 5.96 -7.09 -4.36
N ASN A 179 6.13 -5.79 -4.57
CA ASN A 179 6.78 -4.90 -3.60
C ASN A 179 6.10 -4.96 -2.22
N HIS A 180 4.78 -5.20 -2.16
CA HIS A 180 4.07 -5.35 -0.89
C HIS A 180 4.58 -6.54 -0.08
N ALA A 181 4.66 -7.72 -0.70
CA ALA A 181 5.06 -8.95 -0.01
C ALA A 181 6.47 -8.79 0.58
N LEU A 182 7.41 -8.30 -0.23
CA LEU A 182 8.79 -8.11 0.19
C LEU A 182 8.93 -7.01 1.24
N HIS A 183 8.37 -5.81 1.01
CA HIS A 183 8.52 -4.71 1.96
C HIS A 183 7.79 -4.99 3.27
N PHE A 184 6.64 -5.67 3.24
CA PHE A 184 5.93 -6.06 4.46
C PHE A 184 6.75 -7.08 5.25
N ALA A 185 7.31 -8.10 4.58
CA ALA A 185 8.16 -9.08 5.23
C ALA A 185 9.40 -8.44 5.85
N LEU A 186 10.07 -7.53 5.14
CA LEU A 186 11.21 -6.79 5.67
C LEU A 186 10.82 -5.88 6.84
N ALA A 187 9.77 -5.07 6.70
CA ALA A 187 9.35 -4.15 7.73
C ALA A 187 8.81 -4.88 8.99
N ASN A 188 8.16 -6.04 8.82
CA ASN A 188 7.79 -6.93 9.93
C ASN A 188 9.01 -7.33 10.78
N ARG A 189 10.18 -7.51 10.16
CA ARG A 189 11.42 -7.92 10.85
C ARG A 189 12.28 -6.76 11.34
N LEU A 190 12.34 -5.68 10.57
CA LEU A 190 13.41 -4.69 10.70
C LEU A 190 12.94 -3.32 11.23
N ALA A 191 11.63 -3.02 11.17
CA ALA A 191 11.14 -1.67 11.45
C ALA A 191 10.97 -1.44 12.96
N ASP A 192 11.65 -0.45 13.53
CA ASP A 192 11.47 -0.08 14.93
C ASP A 192 10.13 0.65 15.13
N LEU A 193 9.25 0.08 15.95
CA LEU A 193 7.92 0.62 16.21
C LEU A 193 7.82 1.40 17.52
N THR A 194 8.83 1.33 18.39
CA THR A 194 8.79 1.87 19.76
C THR A 194 9.98 2.78 20.11
N GLY A 195 10.96 2.91 19.22
CA GLY A 195 12.18 3.67 19.48
C GLY A 195 13.21 2.92 20.33
N THR A 196 12.88 1.70 20.76
CA THR A 196 13.78 0.80 21.49
C THR A 196 14.21 -0.38 20.63
N GLY A 197 13.97 -0.31 19.32
CA GLY A 197 14.25 -1.38 18.40
C GLY A 197 13.29 -2.56 18.49
N GLN A 198 12.00 -2.32 18.79
CA GLN A 198 11.01 -3.39 18.79
C GLN A 198 10.27 -3.44 17.45
N PRO A 199 10.58 -4.41 16.58
CA PRO A 199 9.77 -4.69 15.40
C PRO A 199 8.46 -5.40 15.75
N LEU A 200 7.58 -5.53 14.75
CA LEU A 200 6.38 -6.37 14.87
C LEU A 200 6.77 -7.83 15.14
N ASN A 201 7.75 -8.34 14.37
CA ASN A 201 8.31 -9.69 14.41
C ASN A 201 7.27 -10.81 14.58
N SER A 202 6.13 -10.69 13.91
CA SER A 202 5.12 -11.75 13.88
C SER A 202 5.57 -12.90 12.96
N ASP A 203 5.10 -14.10 13.26
CA ASP A 203 5.07 -15.21 12.31
C ASP A 203 4.32 -14.77 11.05
N LEU A 204 4.99 -14.80 9.90
CA LEU A 204 4.44 -14.32 8.64
C LEU A 204 4.08 -15.50 7.72
N ASP A 205 2.80 -15.60 7.37
CA ASP A 205 2.31 -16.49 6.32
C ASP A 205 2.09 -15.71 5.01
N LEU A 206 2.71 -16.17 3.93
CA LEU A 206 2.56 -15.59 2.60
C LEU A 206 1.78 -16.52 1.67
N LEU A 207 0.71 -15.99 1.08
CA LEU A 207 0.06 -16.59 -0.08
C LEU A 207 0.52 -15.84 -1.34
N LEU A 208 1.32 -16.50 -2.16
CA LEU A 208 1.92 -15.92 -3.35
C LEU A 208 1.38 -16.54 -4.64
N PHE A 209 1.44 -15.78 -5.73
CA PHE A 209 1.18 -16.29 -7.08
C PHE A 209 2.20 -15.80 -8.09
N GLU A 210 2.42 -16.59 -9.13
CA GLU A 210 3.24 -16.21 -10.27
C GLU A 210 2.45 -15.33 -11.24
N ALA A 211 3.03 -14.19 -11.63
CA ALA A 211 2.45 -13.29 -12.61
C ALA A 211 3.00 -13.62 -14.02
N PRO A 212 2.15 -13.81 -15.05
CA PRO A 212 2.61 -14.14 -16.40
C PRO A 212 3.62 -13.13 -16.96
N GLY A 213 4.68 -13.62 -17.61
CA GLY A 213 5.65 -12.78 -18.32
C GLY A 213 6.69 -12.07 -17.45
N MET A 214 6.65 -12.25 -16.13
CA MET A 214 7.73 -11.84 -15.24
C MET A 214 8.69 -13.02 -15.05
N PRO A 215 10.02 -12.83 -15.17
CA PRO A 215 10.97 -13.86 -14.77
C PRO A 215 10.63 -14.36 -13.36
N ASN A 216 10.77 -15.66 -13.13
CA ASN A 216 10.74 -16.19 -11.77
C ASN A 216 11.80 -15.43 -10.98
N ASP A 217 11.34 -14.61 -10.05
CA ASP A 217 12.21 -13.82 -9.19
C ASP A 217 12.67 -14.74 -8.05
N ASP A 218 13.42 -15.79 -8.41
CA ASP A 218 13.88 -16.83 -7.50
C ASP A 218 14.66 -16.22 -6.33
N GLN A 219 15.35 -15.10 -6.57
CA GLN A 219 16.02 -14.32 -5.54
C GLN A 219 15.03 -13.70 -4.56
N ARG A 220 13.99 -12.99 -5.05
CA ARG A 220 12.93 -12.46 -4.19
C ARG A 220 12.18 -13.57 -3.47
N LEU A 221 11.85 -14.66 -4.13
CA LEU A 221 11.20 -15.81 -3.51
C LEU A 221 12.09 -16.41 -2.41
N GLY A 222 13.40 -16.51 -2.65
CA GLY A 222 14.40 -16.90 -1.64
C GLY A 222 14.38 -15.99 -0.42
N LEU A 223 14.42 -14.67 -0.62
CA LEU A 223 14.30 -13.69 0.48
C LEU A 223 12.98 -13.83 1.23
N LEU A 224 11.85 -13.95 0.51
CA LEU A 224 10.53 -14.12 1.13
C LEU A 224 10.46 -15.40 1.97
N ARG A 225 11.09 -16.50 1.53
CA ARG A 225 11.20 -17.74 2.29
C ARG A 225 12.02 -17.60 3.57
N LEU A 226 13.06 -16.76 3.56
CA LEU A 226 13.88 -16.50 4.76
C LEU A 226 13.16 -15.60 5.76
N LEU A 227 12.36 -14.65 5.29
CA LEU A 227 11.66 -13.67 6.13
C LEU A 227 10.31 -14.17 6.67
N SER A 228 9.80 -15.29 6.15
CA SER A 228 8.42 -15.77 6.41
C SER A 228 8.39 -17.18 6.98
N GLN A 229 7.43 -17.41 7.88
CA GLN A 229 7.21 -18.71 8.52
C GLN A 229 6.62 -19.75 7.54
N ARG A 230 5.80 -19.29 6.59
CA ARG A 230 5.18 -20.16 5.57
C ARG A 230 5.01 -19.42 4.26
N VAL A 231 5.31 -20.09 3.16
CA VAL A 231 4.99 -19.62 1.81
C VAL A 231 4.14 -20.66 1.08
N VAL A 232 3.00 -20.24 0.57
CA VAL A 232 2.14 -21.02 -0.32
C VAL A 232 2.21 -20.39 -1.70
N LEU A 233 2.62 -21.15 -2.71
CA LEU A 233 2.70 -20.67 -4.08
C LEU A 233 1.55 -21.25 -4.92
N ALA A 234 0.79 -20.36 -5.55
CA ALA A 234 -0.26 -20.69 -6.52
C ALA A 234 0.23 -20.43 -7.96
N SER A 235 -0.10 -21.34 -8.88
CA SER A 235 0.47 -21.33 -10.24
C SER A 235 -0.08 -20.26 -11.18
N ASN A 236 -1.25 -19.67 -10.91
CA ASN A 236 -1.83 -18.61 -11.75
C ASN A 236 -2.94 -17.85 -10.99
N THR A 237 -3.54 -16.83 -11.60
CA THR A 237 -4.60 -16.00 -10.98
C THR A 237 -5.88 -16.77 -10.63
N PHE A 238 -6.24 -17.82 -11.37
CA PHE A 238 -7.37 -18.69 -11.03
C PHE A 238 -7.03 -19.61 -9.85
N GLY A 239 -5.83 -20.19 -9.87
CA GLY A 239 -5.25 -20.92 -8.75
C GLY A 239 -5.14 -20.04 -7.51
N LEU A 240 -4.78 -18.76 -7.66
CA LEU A 240 -4.76 -17.77 -6.59
C LEU A 240 -6.17 -17.49 -6.07
N ALA A 241 -7.18 -17.35 -6.92
CA ALA A 241 -8.55 -17.12 -6.46
C ALA A 241 -9.05 -18.34 -5.67
N GLY A 242 -8.75 -19.55 -6.14
CA GLY A 242 -9.04 -20.81 -5.43
C GLY A 242 -8.28 -20.93 -4.11
N GLU A 243 -6.97 -20.70 -4.11
CA GLU A 243 -6.11 -20.77 -2.92
C GLU A 243 -6.42 -19.64 -1.93
N ALA A 244 -6.69 -18.41 -2.39
CA ALA A 244 -7.11 -17.31 -1.53
C ALA A 244 -8.48 -17.61 -0.91
N ALA A 245 -9.43 -18.16 -1.67
CA ALA A 245 -10.70 -18.61 -1.11
C ALA A 245 -10.51 -19.75 -0.10
N CYS A 246 -9.62 -20.69 -0.38
CA CYS A 246 -9.29 -21.82 0.48
C CYS A 246 -8.59 -21.38 1.78
N GLU A 247 -7.59 -20.51 1.70
CA GLU A 247 -6.88 -19.96 2.86
C GLU A 247 -7.77 -18.98 3.64
N MET A 248 -8.60 -18.16 2.99
CA MET A 248 -9.64 -17.38 3.68
C MET A 248 -10.67 -18.26 4.38
N ALA A 249 -11.08 -19.38 3.77
CA ALA A 249 -11.98 -20.35 4.39
C ALA A 249 -11.32 -21.05 5.58
N LYS A 250 -10.05 -21.48 5.45
CA LYS A 250 -9.25 -22.04 6.55
C LYS A 250 -9.12 -21.04 7.68
N GLN A 251 -8.78 -19.77 7.40
CA GLN A 251 -8.71 -18.75 8.44
C GLN A 251 -10.04 -18.48 9.13
N LYS A 252 -11.18 -18.63 8.42
CA LYS A 252 -12.50 -18.53 9.04
C LYS A 252 -12.87 -19.75 9.90
N LEU A 253 -12.40 -20.94 9.55
CA LEU A 253 -12.74 -22.20 10.23
C LEU A 253 -11.79 -22.53 11.39
N THR A 254 -10.49 -22.30 11.19
CA THR A 254 -9.41 -22.48 12.15
C THR A 254 -8.42 -21.31 12.00
N PRO A 255 -8.65 -20.17 12.69
CA PRO A 255 -7.79 -19.01 12.57
C PRO A 255 -6.36 -19.34 12.98
N GLN A 256 -5.47 -19.51 11.99
CA GLN A 256 -4.03 -19.68 12.24
C GLN A 256 -3.32 -18.33 12.35
N ALA A 257 -3.75 -17.34 11.56
CA ALA A 257 -3.29 -15.97 11.68
C ALA A 257 -4.28 -15.15 12.52
N GLU A 258 -3.74 -14.28 13.37
CA GLU A 258 -4.49 -13.34 14.20
C GLU A 258 -4.89 -12.09 13.40
N ALA A 259 -4.22 -11.84 12.26
CA ALA A 259 -4.53 -10.75 11.34
C ALA A 259 -4.30 -11.13 9.86
N LEU A 260 -5.14 -10.61 8.96
CA LEU A 260 -4.96 -10.70 7.51
C LEU A 260 -4.73 -9.30 6.94
N VAL A 261 -3.52 -9.06 6.44
CA VAL A 261 -3.19 -7.82 5.74
C VAL A 261 -3.64 -7.95 4.28
N PRO A 262 -4.50 -7.03 3.79
CA PRO A 262 -5.02 -7.11 2.44
C PRO A 262 -3.92 -6.85 1.40
N PRO A 263 -4.13 -7.25 0.12
CA PRO A 263 -3.17 -6.99 -0.95
C PRO A 263 -2.71 -5.52 -0.98
N GLY A 264 -1.39 -5.32 -0.99
CA GLY A 264 -0.80 -3.99 -1.03
C GLY A 264 -0.96 -3.17 0.25
N GLY A 265 -1.41 -3.78 1.36
CA GLY A 265 -1.64 -3.14 2.64
C GLY A 265 -2.71 -2.07 2.57
N SER A 266 -3.71 -2.24 1.69
CA SER A 266 -4.74 -1.22 1.46
C SER A 266 -5.97 -1.48 2.33
N ASN A 267 -6.12 -0.67 3.37
CA ASN A 267 -7.30 -0.61 4.23
C ASN A 267 -7.61 0.85 4.62
N ALA A 268 -8.63 1.06 5.46
CA ALA A 268 -9.06 2.39 5.89
C ALA A 268 -7.95 3.15 6.62
N LEU A 269 -7.26 2.52 7.57
CA LEU A 269 -6.15 3.13 8.30
C LEU A 269 -4.99 3.57 7.38
N SER A 270 -4.65 2.75 6.39
CA SER A 270 -3.50 2.95 5.52
C SER A 270 -3.63 4.14 4.57
N VAL A 271 -4.82 4.74 4.44
CA VAL A 271 -5.00 6.00 3.67
C VAL A 271 -4.30 7.18 4.35
N LEU A 272 -4.18 7.16 5.69
CA LEU A 272 -3.53 8.20 6.48
C LEU A 272 -2.07 8.41 6.06
N GLY A 273 -1.38 7.33 5.64
CA GLY A 273 0.00 7.40 5.14
C GLY A 273 0.16 8.35 3.96
N HIS A 274 -0.79 8.36 3.01
CA HIS A 274 -0.72 9.24 1.83
C HIS A 274 -1.48 10.56 2.00
N MET A 275 -2.44 10.63 2.93
CA MET A 275 -2.93 11.92 3.41
C MET A 275 -1.77 12.72 4.02
N ASN A 276 -0.95 12.06 4.85
CA ASN A 276 0.26 12.65 5.39
C ASN A 276 1.31 12.95 4.32
N ALA A 277 1.39 12.15 3.25
CA ALA A 277 2.28 12.45 2.13
C ALA A 277 1.91 13.76 1.40
N ILE A 278 0.62 14.04 1.22
CA ILE A 278 0.17 15.34 0.68
C ILE A 278 0.56 16.47 1.63
N ALA A 279 0.39 16.29 2.95
CA ALA A 279 0.83 17.29 3.93
C ALA A 279 2.35 17.52 3.90
N ASP A 280 3.15 16.45 3.81
CA ASP A 280 4.61 16.53 3.63
C ASP A 280 4.95 17.31 2.34
N PHE A 281 4.26 17.00 1.23
CA PHE A 281 4.47 17.65 -0.05
C PHE A 281 4.08 19.14 -0.02
N ALA A 282 2.99 19.51 0.66
CA ALA A 282 2.58 20.90 0.82
C ALA A 282 3.66 21.73 1.54
N LEU A 283 4.21 21.18 2.63
CA LEU A 283 5.33 21.80 3.35
C LEU A 283 6.58 21.93 2.48
N LEU A 284 6.89 20.91 1.70
CA LEU A 284 8.03 20.92 0.78
C LEU A 284 7.85 21.93 -0.36
N LEU A 285 6.64 22.05 -0.89
CA LEU A 285 6.30 23.02 -1.94
C LEU A 285 6.47 24.46 -1.43
N GLU A 286 5.98 24.74 -0.22
CA GLU A 286 6.16 26.03 0.46
C GLU A 286 7.65 26.34 0.68
N ALA A 287 8.41 25.39 1.20
CA ALA A 287 9.84 25.57 1.51
C ALA A 287 10.70 25.74 0.25
N SER A 288 10.44 24.95 -0.80
CA SER A 288 11.19 25.01 -2.06
C SER A 288 10.81 26.20 -2.94
N LYS A 289 9.63 26.79 -2.74
CA LYS A 289 9.03 27.81 -3.62
C LYS A 289 8.96 27.34 -5.08
N ALA A 290 8.88 26.03 -5.32
CA ALA A 290 8.84 25.49 -6.67
C ALA A 290 7.58 25.94 -7.41
N TRP A 291 6.44 26.02 -6.71
CA TRP A 291 5.21 26.69 -7.16
C TRP A 291 4.60 27.51 -6.02
N ASP A 292 3.82 28.52 -6.40
CA ASP A 292 3.07 29.41 -5.52
C ASP A 292 1.65 28.89 -5.20
N ALA A 293 1.25 27.79 -5.82
CA ALA A 293 -0.06 27.17 -5.66
C ALA A 293 0.01 25.66 -5.90
N PRO A 294 -1.02 24.91 -5.47
CA PRO A 294 -1.02 23.46 -5.56
C PRO A 294 -0.98 22.96 -7.01
N PRO A 295 -0.60 21.67 -7.23
CA PRO A 295 -0.70 21.06 -8.54
C PRO A 295 -2.15 21.10 -9.04
N ASP A 296 -2.35 21.34 -10.32
CA ASP A 296 -3.68 21.20 -10.93
C ASP A 296 -4.00 19.70 -11.14
N MET A 297 -2.97 18.89 -11.43
CA MET A 297 -3.09 17.45 -11.61
C MET A 297 -1.94 16.68 -10.94
N ILE A 298 -2.25 15.54 -10.33
CA ILE A 298 -1.27 14.57 -9.82
C ILE A 298 -1.48 13.23 -10.55
N PHE A 299 -0.46 12.75 -11.25
CA PHE A 299 -0.44 11.42 -11.86
C PHE A 299 0.21 10.42 -10.92
N VAL A 300 -0.47 9.30 -10.67
CA VAL A 300 0.00 8.28 -9.73
C VAL A 300 -0.44 6.88 -10.17
N ALA A 301 0.43 5.90 -9.97
CA ALA A 301 0.09 4.52 -10.23
C ALA A 301 -0.94 3.98 -9.22
N MET A 302 -1.88 3.17 -9.71
CA MET A 302 -3.04 2.69 -8.99
C MET A 302 -3.14 1.16 -9.12
N GLY A 303 -3.24 0.47 -7.97
CA GLY A 303 -3.44 -0.98 -7.92
C GLY A 303 -4.45 -1.38 -6.82
N SER A 304 -3.98 -1.52 -5.58
CA SER A 304 -4.88 -1.84 -4.45
C SER A 304 -5.62 -0.63 -3.84
N GLY A 305 -5.28 0.59 -4.25
CA GLY A 305 -6.13 1.78 -4.07
C GLY A 305 -5.79 2.74 -2.92
N SER A 306 -5.23 2.31 -1.78
CA SER A 306 -5.08 3.23 -0.63
C SER A 306 -4.10 4.38 -0.85
N THR A 307 -3.12 4.23 -1.76
CA THR A 307 -2.24 5.33 -2.18
C THR A 307 -3.06 6.45 -2.84
N VAL A 308 -3.80 6.12 -3.90
CA VAL A 308 -4.64 7.09 -4.63
C VAL A 308 -5.70 7.69 -3.71
N LEU A 309 -6.38 6.87 -2.90
CA LEU A 309 -7.38 7.37 -1.98
C LEU A 309 -6.80 8.28 -0.89
N GLY A 310 -5.61 7.97 -0.36
CA GLY A 310 -4.96 8.84 0.61
C GLY A 310 -4.51 10.16 -0.01
N LEU A 311 -4.04 10.17 -1.27
CA LEU A 311 -3.76 11.42 -1.99
C LEU A 311 -5.04 12.23 -2.21
N LEU A 312 -6.14 11.57 -2.63
CA LEU A 312 -7.46 12.18 -2.80
C LEU A 312 -7.97 12.84 -1.49
N LEU A 313 -7.93 12.10 -0.38
CA LEU A 313 -8.33 12.62 0.92
C LEU A 313 -7.38 13.72 1.42
N GLY A 314 -6.09 13.63 1.10
CA GLY A 314 -5.10 14.66 1.43
C GLY A 314 -5.36 15.97 0.71
N VAL A 315 -5.53 15.95 -0.62
CA VAL A 315 -5.83 17.19 -1.39
C VAL A 315 -7.17 17.77 -0.97
N TYR A 316 -8.16 16.93 -0.66
CA TYR A 316 -9.45 17.37 -0.14
C TYR A 316 -9.31 18.06 1.23
N LEU A 317 -8.57 17.46 2.17
CA LEU A 317 -8.33 18.03 3.50
C LEU A 317 -7.64 19.40 3.42
N LEU A 318 -6.71 19.57 2.47
CA LEU A 318 -6.01 20.84 2.23
C LEU A 318 -6.82 21.84 1.39
N GLY A 319 -8.03 21.48 0.94
CA GLY A 319 -8.86 22.33 0.08
C GLY A 319 -8.28 22.59 -1.30
N TRP A 320 -7.38 21.72 -1.78
CA TRP A 320 -6.74 21.89 -3.07
C TRP A 320 -7.68 21.47 -4.22
N PRO A 321 -7.84 22.29 -5.27
CA PRO A 321 -8.63 21.95 -6.46
C PRO A 321 -7.86 21.01 -7.41
N THR A 322 -7.10 20.08 -6.84
CA THR A 322 -6.18 19.18 -7.55
C THR A 322 -6.92 17.93 -8.00
N GLN A 323 -6.76 17.56 -9.28
CA GLN A 323 -7.25 16.29 -9.81
C GLN A 323 -6.19 15.20 -9.64
N ILE A 324 -6.58 14.03 -9.13
CA ILE A 324 -5.74 12.85 -9.03
C ILE A 324 -6.05 11.92 -10.21
N VAL A 325 -5.09 11.78 -11.11
CA VAL A 325 -5.14 10.79 -12.20
C VAL A 325 -4.55 9.48 -11.69
N GLY A 326 -5.43 8.54 -11.32
CA GLY A 326 -5.04 7.22 -10.85
C GLY A 326 -4.95 6.23 -12.00
N VAL A 327 -3.75 5.76 -12.30
CA VAL A 327 -3.49 4.95 -13.51
C VAL A 327 -3.39 3.47 -13.15
N ALA A 328 -4.30 2.66 -13.67
CA ALA A 328 -4.38 1.23 -13.36
C ALA A 328 -3.11 0.47 -13.82
N ASP A 329 -2.71 -0.51 -13.03
CA ASP A 329 -1.67 -1.48 -13.37
C ASP A 329 -2.17 -2.58 -14.31
N GLN A 330 -3.47 -2.87 -14.24
CA GLN A 330 -4.16 -3.91 -15.01
C GLN A 330 -5.67 -3.74 -14.93
N ASP A 331 -6.40 -4.51 -15.74
CA ASP A 331 -7.81 -4.79 -15.50
C ASP A 331 -8.04 -6.31 -15.39
N ARG A 332 -9.19 -6.72 -14.86
CA ARG A 332 -9.55 -8.13 -14.64
C ARG A 332 -10.92 -8.47 -15.22
N SER A 333 -11.24 -9.77 -15.28
CA SER A 333 -12.54 -10.23 -15.77
C SER A 333 -13.70 -9.77 -14.87
N TYR A 334 -14.91 -9.76 -15.42
CA TYR A 334 -16.15 -9.45 -14.70
C TYR A 334 -16.27 -10.24 -13.39
N LEU A 335 -15.99 -11.55 -13.42
CA LEU A 335 -16.05 -12.42 -12.25
C LEU A 335 -15.04 -12.00 -11.17
N SER A 336 -13.79 -11.69 -11.56
CA SER A 336 -12.77 -11.24 -10.61
C SER A 336 -13.15 -9.93 -9.93
N ARG A 337 -13.78 -8.99 -10.67
CA ARG A 337 -14.30 -7.74 -10.11
C ARG A 337 -15.43 -8.02 -9.11
N PHE A 338 -16.41 -8.83 -9.48
CA PHE A 338 -17.50 -9.21 -8.59
C PHE A 338 -16.99 -9.81 -7.27
N VAL A 339 -16.07 -10.77 -7.34
CA VAL A 339 -15.54 -11.46 -6.16
C VAL A 339 -14.68 -10.53 -5.30
N ALA A 340 -13.78 -9.75 -5.89
CA ALA A 340 -12.82 -8.96 -5.13
C ALA A 340 -13.41 -7.67 -4.55
N ASN A 341 -14.25 -6.98 -5.32
CA ASN A 341 -14.73 -5.64 -4.94
C ASN A 341 -16.25 -5.43 -5.07
N GLN A 342 -17.00 -6.44 -5.54
CA GLN A 342 -18.46 -6.36 -5.71
C GLN A 342 -18.91 -5.26 -6.69
N GLN A 343 -18.01 -4.82 -7.58
CA GLN A 343 -18.26 -3.77 -8.59
C GLN A 343 -17.96 -4.30 -10.00
N PRO A 344 -18.76 -5.24 -10.53
CA PRO A 344 -18.40 -5.92 -11.76
C PRO A 344 -18.54 -5.06 -13.03
N SER A 345 -19.30 -3.96 -12.95
CA SER A 345 -19.49 -2.98 -14.02
C SER A 345 -18.40 -1.90 -14.10
N ILE A 346 -17.51 -1.82 -13.11
CA ILE A 346 -16.44 -0.82 -13.02
C ILE A 346 -15.09 -1.52 -13.28
N PRO A 347 -14.12 -0.90 -13.97
CA PRO A 347 -12.77 -1.45 -14.07
C PRO A 347 -12.20 -1.87 -12.70
N PHE A 348 -11.43 -2.96 -12.67
CA PHE A 348 -11.08 -3.65 -11.42
C PHE A 348 -10.42 -2.74 -10.38
N VAL A 349 -9.43 -1.96 -10.80
CA VAL A 349 -8.64 -1.11 -9.92
C VAL A 349 -9.46 0.09 -9.41
N GLU A 350 -10.29 0.67 -10.28
CA GLU A 350 -11.23 1.73 -9.90
C GLU A 350 -12.28 1.22 -8.91
N GLY A 351 -12.79 0.00 -9.09
CA GLY A 351 -13.68 -0.66 -8.15
C GLY A 351 -13.04 -0.86 -6.77
N ASN A 352 -11.73 -1.10 -6.70
CA ASN A 352 -11.01 -1.19 -5.43
C ASN A 352 -10.97 0.15 -4.70
N VAL A 353 -10.63 1.24 -5.40
CA VAL A 353 -10.63 2.60 -4.82
C VAL A 353 -12.03 2.98 -4.37
N THR A 354 -13.03 2.71 -5.20
CA THR A 354 -14.46 2.93 -4.92
C THR A 354 -14.87 2.26 -3.61
N ARG A 355 -14.64 0.95 -3.47
CA ARG A 355 -15.02 0.20 -2.27
C ARG A 355 -14.26 0.68 -1.03
N LEU A 356 -12.97 0.99 -1.21
CA LEU A 356 -12.13 1.48 -0.12
C LEU A 356 -12.57 2.87 0.35
N ALA A 357 -12.98 3.75 -0.56
CA ALA A 357 -13.40 5.12 -0.26
C ALA A 357 -14.59 5.14 0.70
N GLY A 358 -15.65 4.36 0.43
CA GLY A 358 -16.80 4.28 1.33
C GLY A 358 -16.44 3.76 2.72
N ARG A 359 -15.56 2.74 2.80
CA ARG A 359 -15.07 2.22 4.10
C ARG A 359 -14.21 3.24 4.85
N ALA A 360 -13.27 3.88 4.17
CA ALA A 360 -12.33 4.81 4.77
C ALA A 360 -13.04 6.10 5.23
N VAL A 361 -13.94 6.66 4.43
CA VAL A 361 -14.72 7.84 4.80
C VAL A 361 -15.62 7.53 5.99
N ALA A 362 -16.33 6.40 5.99
CA ALA A 362 -17.16 6.00 7.12
C ALA A 362 -16.32 5.81 8.40
N TRP A 363 -15.15 5.15 8.29
CA TRP A 363 -14.22 4.94 9.40
C TRP A 363 -13.67 6.26 9.96
N LEU A 364 -13.20 7.17 9.10
CA LEU A 364 -12.73 8.50 9.49
C LEU A 364 -13.84 9.34 10.15
N ASN A 365 -15.07 9.28 9.64
CA ASN A 365 -16.22 9.97 10.23
C ASN A 365 -16.57 9.40 11.61
N ALA A 366 -16.55 8.07 11.78
CA ALA A 366 -16.79 7.43 13.07
C ALA A 366 -15.75 7.84 14.14
N LEU A 367 -14.53 8.18 13.71
CA LEU A 367 -13.47 8.69 14.58
C LEU A 367 -13.60 10.20 14.88
N GLY A 368 -14.52 10.91 14.23
CA GLY A 368 -14.57 12.37 14.25
C GLY A 368 -13.34 13.01 13.61
N PHE A 369 -12.72 12.36 12.62
CA PHE A 369 -11.51 12.87 11.98
C PHE A 369 -11.80 14.24 11.33
N PRO A 370 -10.98 15.28 11.61
CA PRO A 370 -11.25 16.64 11.16
C PRO A 370 -11.18 16.77 9.63
N GLY A 371 -12.09 17.55 9.06
CA GLY A 371 -12.05 17.91 7.63
C GLY A 371 -12.47 16.81 6.64
N VAL A 372 -13.00 15.67 7.11
CA VAL A 372 -13.51 14.60 6.24
C VAL A 372 -14.99 14.34 6.52
N PRO A 373 -15.92 15.10 5.91
CA PRO A 373 -17.35 14.89 6.12
C PRO A 373 -17.83 13.58 5.47
N ALA A 374 -19.00 13.09 5.89
CA ALA A 374 -19.61 11.89 5.32
C ALA A 374 -19.83 11.98 3.80
N SER A 375 -19.99 13.20 3.26
CA SER A 375 -20.13 13.46 1.82
C SER A 375 -18.81 13.43 1.04
N ALA A 376 -17.66 13.32 1.70
CA ALA A 376 -16.34 13.37 1.05
C ALA A 376 -16.22 12.34 -0.07
N GLU A 377 -16.71 11.11 0.13
CA GLU A 377 -16.66 10.05 -0.88
C GLU A 377 -17.27 10.50 -2.22
N ARG A 378 -18.43 11.16 -2.17
CA ARG A 378 -19.15 11.62 -3.36
C ARG A 378 -18.40 12.75 -4.07
N LEU A 379 -17.82 13.68 -3.30
CA LEU A 379 -17.07 14.82 -3.83
C LEU A 379 -15.78 14.35 -4.51
N LEU A 380 -15.03 13.46 -3.85
CA LEU A 380 -13.81 12.87 -4.40
C LEU A 380 -14.05 12.22 -5.75
N ARG A 381 -15.15 11.47 -5.89
CA ARG A 381 -15.52 10.79 -7.15
C ARG A 381 -15.92 11.73 -8.28
N ARG A 382 -16.52 12.89 -7.96
CA ARG A 382 -17.08 13.80 -8.97
C ARG A 382 -16.08 14.86 -9.43
N GLU A 383 -15.24 15.33 -8.52
CA GLU A 383 -14.47 16.56 -8.73
C GLU A 383 -12.96 16.30 -8.79
N ALA A 384 -12.46 15.36 -7.98
CA ALA A 384 -11.02 15.17 -7.79
C ALA A 384 -10.46 13.90 -8.46
N PHE A 385 -11.23 12.82 -8.60
CA PHE A 385 -10.70 11.54 -9.08
C PHE A 385 -10.92 11.33 -10.57
N LEU A 386 -9.83 11.16 -11.32
CA LEU A 386 -9.80 10.78 -12.73
C LEU A 386 -9.18 9.39 -12.88
N PRO A 387 -9.97 8.30 -12.89
CA PRO A 387 -9.43 6.96 -13.10
C PRO A 387 -8.99 6.78 -14.56
N ASP A 388 -7.77 6.33 -14.76
CA ASP A 388 -7.27 5.86 -16.05
C ASP A 388 -7.13 4.34 -16.03
N SER A 389 -8.10 3.67 -16.63
CA SER A 389 -8.11 2.23 -16.83
C SER A 389 -7.89 1.84 -18.29
N GLN A 390 -7.23 2.70 -19.08
CA GLN A 390 -6.99 2.49 -20.51
C GLN A 390 -5.50 2.30 -20.82
N HIS A 391 -4.61 2.99 -20.09
CA HIS A 391 -3.17 2.96 -20.36
C HIS A 391 -2.41 1.83 -19.65
N TRP A 392 -3.08 0.74 -19.27
CA TRP A 392 -2.44 -0.41 -18.59
C TRP A 392 -1.95 -1.52 -19.53
N SER A 393 -2.42 -1.55 -20.79
CA SER A 393 -2.00 -2.49 -21.83
C SER A 393 -0.47 -2.48 -22.03
N PRO A 394 0.22 -3.54 -22.46
CA PRO A 394 -0.28 -4.85 -22.91
C PRO A 394 -0.67 -5.83 -21.80
N GLY A 395 -0.42 -5.51 -20.54
CA GLY A 395 -0.77 -6.39 -19.42
C GLY A 395 0.08 -6.12 -18.19
N TYR A 396 -0.24 -6.77 -17.08
CA TYR A 396 0.49 -6.59 -15.82
C TYR A 396 1.98 -6.96 -15.97
N GLY A 397 2.87 -6.02 -15.65
CA GLY A 397 4.33 -6.18 -15.80
C GLY A 397 4.87 -6.18 -17.23
N LEU A 398 4.00 -6.09 -18.24
CA LEU A 398 4.39 -6.01 -19.64
C LEU A 398 4.45 -4.55 -20.11
N ILE A 399 5.42 -4.25 -20.96
CA ILE A 399 5.69 -2.89 -21.46
C ILE A 399 5.80 -2.89 -22.99
N SER A 400 5.54 -1.74 -23.61
CA SER A 400 5.73 -1.48 -25.03
C SER A 400 7.17 -1.01 -25.32
N ALA A 401 7.53 -0.90 -26.60
CA ALA A 401 8.81 -0.29 -26.99
C ALA A 401 8.91 1.19 -26.59
N GLU A 402 7.79 1.93 -26.62
CA GLU A 402 7.73 3.33 -26.19
C GLU A 402 7.98 3.45 -24.68
N ASP A 403 7.42 2.54 -23.88
CA ASP A 403 7.68 2.50 -22.44
C ASP A 403 9.16 2.24 -22.14
N ALA A 404 9.79 1.30 -22.85
CA ALA A 404 11.20 1.00 -22.67
C ALA A 404 12.07 2.22 -22.97
N ALA A 405 11.76 2.96 -24.05
CA ALA A 405 12.44 4.21 -24.36
C ALA A 405 12.28 5.26 -23.26
N TRP A 406 11.06 5.45 -22.73
CA TRP A 406 10.83 6.36 -21.60
C TRP A 406 11.58 5.95 -20.35
N ARG A 407 11.53 4.65 -19.99
CA ARG A 407 12.25 4.11 -18.83
C ARG A 407 13.73 4.42 -18.91
N ASP A 408 14.36 4.14 -20.06
CA ASP A 408 15.80 4.29 -20.22
C ASP A 408 16.20 5.77 -20.25
N GLN A 409 15.41 6.62 -20.92
CA GLN A 409 15.61 8.07 -20.94
C GLN A 409 15.51 8.68 -19.55
N LEU A 410 14.45 8.38 -18.79
CA LEU A 410 14.22 8.93 -17.45
C LEU A 410 15.21 8.40 -16.43
N ALA A 411 15.65 7.14 -16.55
CA ALA A 411 16.70 6.60 -15.71
C ALA A 411 18.02 7.39 -15.86
N GLY A 412 18.32 7.87 -17.08
CA GLY A 412 19.44 8.78 -17.34
C GLY A 412 19.33 10.14 -16.63
N GLU A 413 18.11 10.58 -16.31
CA GLU A 413 17.84 11.80 -15.53
C GLU A 413 17.68 11.55 -14.02
N GLY A 414 17.99 10.33 -13.55
CA GLY A 414 17.85 9.95 -12.15
C GLY A 414 16.44 9.51 -11.72
N LEU A 415 15.48 9.41 -12.65
CA LEU A 415 14.12 8.94 -12.37
C LEU A 415 13.93 7.49 -12.84
N LYS A 416 14.06 6.54 -11.90
CA LYS A 416 13.78 5.13 -12.18
C LYS A 416 12.29 4.84 -12.04
N LEU A 417 11.71 4.20 -13.07
CA LEU A 417 10.32 3.75 -13.10
C LEU A 417 10.25 2.23 -13.33
N ASP A 418 9.30 1.58 -12.70
CA ASP A 418 9.06 0.14 -12.82
C ASP A 418 8.04 -0.20 -13.92
N PRO A 419 8.18 -1.36 -14.59
CA PRO A 419 7.33 -1.76 -15.69
C PRO A 419 5.89 -2.13 -15.28
N VAL A 420 5.63 -2.36 -13.99
CA VAL A 420 4.33 -2.83 -13.51
C VAL A 420 3.40 -1.65 -13.24
N PHE A 421 3.90 -0.59 -12.59
CA PHE A 421 3.11 0.50 -12.03
C PHE A 421 3.51 1.86 -12.60
N THR A 422 4.69 2.37 -12.22
CA THR A 422 5.02 3.78 -12.40
C THR A 422 5.28 4.17 -13.85
N LEU A 423 5.79 3.25 -14.68
CA LEU A 423 5.97 3.50 -16.11
C LEU A 423 4.63 3.62 -16.85
N LYS A 424 3.60 2.90 -16.40
CA LYS A 424 2.23 3.02 -16.94
C LYS A 424 1.59 4.35 -16.56
N ALA A 425 1.82 4.79 -15.32
CA ALA A 425 1.41 6.13 -14.90
C ALA A 425 2.10 7.23 -15.73
N TRP A 426 3.39 7.04 -16.06
CA TRP A 426 4.12 7.94 -16.95
C TRP A 426 3.56 7.93 -18.38
N ARG A 427 3.17 6.76 -18.89
CA ARG A 427 2.51 6.67 -20.19
C ARG A 427 1.20 7.45 -20.25
N SER A 428 0.37 7.33 -19.21
CA SER A 428 -0.86 8.12 -19.09
C SER A 428 -0.57 9.62 -19.09
N LEU A 429 0.42 10.07 -18.31
CA LEU A 429 0.90 11.46 -18.32
C LEU A 429 1.29 11.90 -19.74
N ALA A 430 2.09 11.10 -20.44
CA ALA A 430 2.49 11.39 -21.82
C ALA A 430 1.29 11.43 -22.79
N ALA A 431 0.28 10.58 -22.60
CA ALA A 431 -0.93 10.57 -23.43
C ALA A 431 -1.80 11.82 -23.21
N PHE A 432 -1.97 12.26 -21.96
CA PHE A 432 -2.64 13.53 -21.63
C PHE A 432 -1.88 14.73 -22.20
N GLY A 433 -0.55 14.66 -22.16
CA GLY A 433 0.31 15.65 -22.76
C GLY A 433 0.13 15.76 -24.28
N LYS A 434 0.14 14.63 -24.98
CA LYS A 434 -0.12 14.53 -26.43
C LYS A 434 -1.50 15.06 -26.84
N SER A 435 -2.52 14.91 -26.00
CA SER A 435 -3.86 15.45 -26.27
C SER A 435 -3.99 16.96 -25.98
N GLY A 436 -2.95 17.58 -25.41
CA GLY A 436 -2.96 18.99 -25.01
C GLY A 436 -3.65 19.26 -23.68
N ALA A 437 -4.11 18.23 -22.97
CA ALA A 437 -4.84 18.36 -21.70
C ALA A 437 -3.99 18.96 -20.56
N LEU A 438 -2.66 18.93 -20.70
CA LEU A 438 -1.72 19.45 -19.71
C LEU A 438 -1.29 20.91 -19.96
N ARG A 439 -1.79 21.55 -21.03
CA ARG A 439 -1.43 22.94 -21.36
C ARG A 439 -1.82 23.86 -20.20
N ASP A 440 -0.87 24.72 -19.80
CA ASP A 440 -1.02 25.67 -18.70
C ASP A 440 -1.33 25.05 -17.32
N LYS A 441 -1.15 23.73 -17.16
CA LYS A 441 -1.32 23.03 -15.89
C LYS A 441 0.02 22.84 -15.16
N ARG A 442 0.00 22.98 -13.85
CA ARG A 442 1.02 22.44 -12.92
C ARG A 442 0.74 20.96 -12.72
N VAL A 443 1.62 20.13 -13.22
CA VAL A 443 1.45 18.68 -13.19
C VAL A 443 2.52 18.07 -12.31
N LEU A 444 2.08 17.31 -11.32
CA LEU A 444 2.97 16.54 -10.47
C LEU A 444 2.89 15.07 -10.89
N PHE A 445 4.03 14.47 -11.22
CA PHE A 445 4.13 13.02 -11.33
C PHE A 445 4.58 12.46 -9.98
N TRP A 446 3.79 11.58 -9.39
CA TRP A 446 4.08 10.97 -8.09
C TRP A 446 4.76 9.62 -8.30
N ASN A 447 6.09 9.60 -8.26
CA ASN A 447 6.84 8.36 -8.40
C ASN A 447 6.76 7.53 -7.11
N THR A 448 5.99 6.46 -7.14
CA THR A 448 5.82 5.55 -6.00
C THR A 448 6.83 4.39 -5.96
N TYR A 449 7.72 4.30 -6.94
CA TYR A 449 8.64 3.18 -7.09
C TYR A 449 9.76 3.23 -6.05
N HIS A 450 10.17 2.06 -5.59
CA HIS A 450 11.29 1.89 -4.68
C HIS A 450 12.45 1.20 -5.41
N SER A 451 13.56 1.91 -5.58
CA SER A 451 14.68 1.48 -6.43
C SER A 451 15.81 0.75 -5.71
N TYR A 452 15.57 0.19 -4.52
CA TYR A 452 16.61 -0.54 -3.77
C TYR A 452 17.00 -1.84 -4.48
N ASP A 453 18.30 -2.09 -4.57
CA ASP A 453 18.84 -3.30 -5.18
C ASP A 453 18.95 -4.42 -4.15
N TYR A 454 17.91 -5.24 -4.06
CA TYR A 454 17.87 -6.38 -3.16
C TYR A 454 18.87 -7.47 -3.51
N ALA A 455 19.22 -7.63 -4.78
CA ALA A 455 20.16 -8.65 -5.22
C ALA A 455 21.57 -8.33 -4.72
N ALA A 456 21.98 -7.07 -4.86
CA ALA A 456 23.28 -6.58 -4.40
C ALA A 456 23.42 -6.65 -2.87
N HIS A 457 22.32 -6.49 -2.12
CA HIS A 457 22.34 -6.38 -0.66
C HIS A 457 21.76 -7.59 0.08
N ALA A 458 21.41 -8.67 -0.61
CA ALA A 458 20.77 -9.85 -0.01
C ALA A 458 21.56 -10.39 1.19
N ARG A 459 22.89 -10.54 1.07
CA ARG A 459 23.72 -11.05 2.18
C ARG A 459 23.72 -10.11 3.39
N SER A 460 23.75 -8.79 3.18
CA SER A 460 23.73 -7.80 4.26
C SER A 460 22.40 -7.81 5.02
N LEU A 461 21.29 -7.86 4.27
CA LEU A 461 19.95 -7.96 4.86
C LEU A 461 19.75 -9.24 5.66
N LEU A 462 20.38 -10.34 5.22
CA LEU A 462 20.38 -11.64 5.89
C LEU A 462 21.41 -11.73 7.02
N SER A 463 22.51 -10.97 6.99
CA SER A 463 23.49 -10.95 8.08
C SER A 463 23.07 -10.06 9.24
N ALA A 464 22.32 -8.98 8.95
CA ALA A 464 21.69 -8.16 9.99
C ALA A 464 20.65 -8.96 10.81
N SER A 465 20.08 -10.01 10.21
CA SER A 465 19.24 -10.98 10.90
C SER A 465 20.04 -12.17 11.51
N ALA A 466 21.17 -12.57 10.92
CA ALA A 466 22.01 -13.69 11.40
C ALA A 466 23.06 -13.38 12.48
N ALA A 467 23.42 -12.12 12.73
CA ALA A 467 24.45 -11.73 13.73
C ALA A 467 24.05 -11.97 15.22
N SER A 468 23.06 -12.84 15.48
CA SER A 468 22.57 -13.19 16.82
C SER A 468 23.18 -14.48 17.41
N HIS A 469 24.24 -15.04 16.80
CA HIS A 469 24.88 -16.29 17.26
C HIS A 469 26.34 -16.17 17.73
N ALA A 470 26.86 -14.95 17.94
CA ALA A 470 28.18 -14.78 18.55
C ALA A 470 28.22 -13.57 19.47
N LEU A 471 27.74 -13.75 20.70
CA LEU A 471 28.37 -13.31 21.96
C LEU A 471 27.50 -13.73 23.16
#